data_AF-A0A7X0D6S6-F1
#
_entry.id   AF-A0A7X0D6S6-F1
#
_cell.length_a   1.000
_cell.length_b   1.000
_cell.length_c   1.000
_cell.angle_alpha   90.00
_cell.angle_beta   90.00
_cell.angle_gamma   90.00
#
_symmetry.space_group_name_H-M   'P 1'
#
loop_
_entity.id
_entity.type
_entity.pdbx_description
1 polymer ?
#
loop_
_entity_poly.entity_id
_entity_poly.type
_entity_poly.pdbx_seq_one_letter_code
_entity_poly.pdbx_strand_id
1 'polypeptide(L)'
;MSTLKTWSVRDRRELEAWARYHGTAVTIAEESWDAVTYRAEAVCEDGTRYRCLYREEFPPPIALKRRANTYTVALFHRSAGMFCYHVREVTPRLSGSNLVDPARLAELVAAARVQRKRREVCGATVENLATYTVGRTYAAHRLSDWRT
;
A
#
# COMPACT_ATOMS: atom_id res chain seq x y z
N MET A 1 18.29 22.69 5.29
CA MET A 1 17.01 22.00 5.58
C MET A 1 16.02 22.40 4.50
N SER A 2 15.49 21.47 3.70
CA SER A 2 14.49 21.81 2.67
C SER A 2 13.11 21.95 3.32
N THR A 3 12.48 23.11 3.19
CA THR A 3 11.09 23.33 3.64
C THR A 3 10.15 22.45 2.82
N LEU A 4 9.28 21.68 3.48
CA LEU A 4 8.23 20.89 2.83
C LEU A 4 6.88 21.57 3.07
N LYS A 5 6.25 22.06 1.99
CA LYS A 5 4.89 22.58 2.00
C LYS A 5 3.93 21.47 1.53
N THR A 6 2.91 21.19 2.34
CA THR A 6 1.91 20.16 2.03
C THR A 6 0.52 20.75 2.03
N TRP A 7 -0.32 20.39 1.06
CA TRP A 7 -1.75 20.66 1.09
C TRP A 7 -2.55 19.55 0.38
N SER A 8 -3.85 19.55 0.64
CA SER A 8 -4.81 18.64 0.03
C SER A 8 -5.69 19.38 -0.97
N VAL A 9 -6.06 18.69 -2.04
CA VAL A 9 -7.03 19.15 -3.05
C VAL A 9 -8.31 18.33 -2.96
N ARG A 10 -9.38 18.85 -3.58
CA ARG A 10 -10.74 18.30 -3.39
C ARG A 10 -11.02 17.09 -4.25
N ASP A 11 -10.41 17.04 -5.42
CA ASP A 11 -10.62 15.96 -6.37
C ASP A 11 -9.34 15.58 -7.12
N ARG A 12 -9.42 14.46 -7.83
CA ARG A 12 -8.31 13.93 -8.62
C ARG A 12 -7.89 14.86 -9.76
N ARG A 13 -8.82 15.60 -10.34
CA ARG A 13 -8.56 16.49 -11.48
C ARG A 13 -7.72 17.69 -11.04
N GLU A 14 -7.99 18.25 -9.87
CA GLU A 14 -7.18 19.31 -9.25
C GLU A 14 -5.75 18.80 -9.00
N LEU A 15 -5.58 17.58 -8.47
CA LEU A 15 -4.25 16.99 -8.25
C LEU A 15 -3.49 16.79 -9.56
N GLU A 16 -4.15 16.27 -10.59
CA GLU A 16 -3.54 16.04 -11.90
C GLU A 16 -3.19 17.35 -12.61
N ALA A 17 -4.02 18.39 -12.47
CA ALA A 17 -3.71 19.72 -12.97
C ALA A 17 -2.48 20.31 -12.27
N TRP A 18 -2.40 20.17 -10.95
CA TRP A 18 -1.24 20.58 -10.16
C TRP A 18 0.02 19.83 -10.60
N ALA A 19 -0.06 18.50 -10.74
CA ALA A 19 1.07 17.67 -11.15
C ALA A 19 1.58 18.04 -12.55
N ARG A 20 0.67 18.27 -13.51
CA ARG A 20 1.03 18.73 -14.87
C ARG A 20 1.70 20.09 -14.85
N TYR A 21 1.18 21.05 -14.10
CA TYR A 21 1.76 22.39 -14.00
C TYR A 21 3.21 22.34 -13.49
N HIS A 22 3.50 21.45 -12.55
CA HIS A 22 4.85 21.27 -11.99
C HIS A 22 5.69 20.20 -12.70
N GLY A 23 5.24 19.63 -13.83
CA GLY A 23 5.99 18.61 -14.57
C GLY A 23 6.28 17.33 -13.77
N THR A 24 5.41 16.97 -12.82
CA THR A 24 5.58 15.79 -11.95
C THR A 24 4.48 14.75 -12.18
N ALA A 25 4.71 13.53 -11.68
CA ALA A 25 3.77 12.43 -11.79
C ALA A 25 2.94 12.25 -10.51
N VAL A 26 1.67 11.87 -10.69
CA VAL A 26 0.83 11.43 -9.58
C VAL A 26 1.16 9.98 -9.23
N THR A 27 1.40 9.72 -7.95
CA THR A 27 1.72 8.40 -7.40
C THR A 27 0.75 8.03 -6.28
N ILE A 28 0.58 6.74 -6.01
CA ILE A 28 -0.15 6.29 -4.81
C ILE A 28 0.81 6.38 -3.61
N ALA A 29 0.48 7.24 -2.65
CA ALA A 29 1.22 7.38 -1.40
C ALA A 29 0.82 6.32 -0.38
N GLU A 30 -0.50 6.09 -0.26
CA GLU A 30 -1.09 5.16 0.69
C GLU A 30 -2.33 4.51 0.07
N GLU A 31 -2.56 3.25 0.42
CA GLU A 31 -3.75 2.51 0.01
C GLU A 31 -4.22 1.67 1.19
N SER A 32 -5.46 1.90 1.60
CA SER A 32 -6.21 1.10 2.56
C SER A 32 -7.38 0.40 1.86
N TRP A 33 -8.16 -0.36 2.61
CA TRP A 33 -9.35 -1.03 2.07
C TRP A 33 -10.47 -0.04 1.73
N ASP A 34 -10.56 1.09 2.45
CA ASP A 34 -11.59 2.12 2.32
C ASP A 34 -11.17 3.36 1.52
N ALA A 35 -9.87 3.56 1.24
CA ALA A 35 -9.41 4.73 0.51
C ALA A 35 -8.08 4.54 -0.21
N VAL A 36 -7.79 5.46 -1.14
CA VAL A 36 -6.47 5.64 -1.76
C VAL A 36 -6.06 7.09 -1.61
N THR A 37 -4.83 7.30 -1.13
CA THR A 37 -4.21 8.63 -1.10
C THR A 37 -3.23 8.75 -2.26
N TYR A 38 -3.55 9.64 -3.19
CA TYR A 38 -2.70 10.03 -4.29
C TYR A 38 -1.83 11.23 -3.88
N ARG A 39 -0.65 11.30 -4.47
CA ARG A 39 0.35 12.31 -4.17
C ARG A 39 1.13 12.69 -5.40
N ALA A 40 1.37 13.98 -5.54
CA ALA A 40 2.37 14.53 -6.44
C ALA A 40 3.37 15.35 -5.60
N GLU A 41 4.66 15.27 -5.94
CA GLU A 41 5.71 16.04 -5.29
C GLU A 41 6.51 16.81 -6.34
N ALA A 42 6.85 18.07 -6.04
CA ALA A 42 7.66 18.93 -6.89
C ALA A 42 8.74 19.62 -6.06
N VAL A 43 9.88 19.92 -6.68
CA VAL A 43 10.94 20.72 -6.07
C VAL A 43 11.08 21.99 -6.90
N CYS A 44 10.96 23.15 -6.28
CA CYS A 44 11.17 24.43 -6.94
C CYS A 44 12.66 24.81 -6.97
N GLU A 45 12.98 25.81 -7.79
CA GLU A 45 14.35 26.32 -7.95
C GLU A 45 14.95 26.86 -6.65
N ASP A 46 14.10 27.36 -5.74
CA ASP A 46 14.47 27.80 -4.40
C ASP A 46 14.79 26.64 -3.43
N GLY A 47 14.69 25.40 -3.89
CA GLY A 47 14.88 24.18 -3.09
C GLY A 47 13.69 23.82 -2.21
N THR A 48 12.58 24.56 -2.26
CA THR A 48 11.35 24.24 -1.53
C THR A 48 10.69 23.01 -2.15
N ARG A 49 10.31 22.05 -1.29
CA ARG A 49 9.56 20.86 -1.71
C ARG A 49 8.08 21.10 -1.50
N TYR A 50 7.30 20.78 -2.52
CA TYR A 50 5.85 20.89 -2.53
C TYR A 50 5.24 19.50 -2.62
N ARG A 51 4.22 19.24 -1.81
CA ARG A 51 3.47 18.00 -1.80
C ARG A 51 1.98 18.31 -1.89
N CYS A 52 1.36 17.83 -2.95
CA CYS A 52 -0.09 17.91 -3.14
C CYS A 52 -0.70 16.52 -2.95
N LEU A 53 -1.79 16.44 -2.18
CA LEU A 53 -2.47 15.19 -1.82
C LEU A 53 -3.93 15.20 -2.23
N TYR A 54 -4.43 14.06 -2.67
CA TYR A 54 -5.87 13.82 -2.84
C TYR A 54 -6.21 12.45 -2.23
N ARG A 55 -7.23 12.40 -1.38
CA ARG A 55 -7.73 11.15 -0.80
C ARG A 55 -9.06 10.80 -1.44
N GLU A 56 -9.09 9.68 -2.14
CA GLU A 56 -10.29 9.10 -2.72
C GLU A 56 -10.85 8.06 -1.75
N GLU A 57 -12.00 8.37 -1.15
CA GLU A 57 -12.74 7.40 -0.34
C GLU A 57 -13.61 6.53 -1.22
N PHE A 58 -13.62 5.22 -0.94
CA PHE A 58 -14.45 4.29 -1.66
C PHE A 58 -15.88 4.30 -1.15
N PRO A 59 -16.89 4.23 -2.05
CA PRO A 59 -18.26 3.98 -1.64
C PRO A 59 -18.36 2.72 -0.76
N PRO A 60 -19.26 2.67 0.23
CA PRO A 60 -19.33 1.57 1.20
C PRO A 60 -19.34 0.16 0.59
N PRO A 61 -20.08 -0.13 -0.51
CA PRO A 61 -20.06 -1.46 -1.12
C PRO A 61 -18.68 -1.87 -1.65
N ILE A 62 -17.92 -0.92 -2.20
CA ILE A 62 -16.57 -1.14 -2.70
C ILE A 62 -15.60 -1.33 -1.53
N ALA A 63 -15.69 -0.48 -0.51
CA ALA A 63 -14.86 -0.58 0.69
C ALA A 63 -15.05 -1.94 1.38
N LEU A 64 -16.29 -2.43 1.55
CA LEU A 64 -16.57 -3.74 2.13
C LEU A 64 -16.00 -4.89 1.30
N LYS A 65 -16.14 -4.84 -0.03
CA LYS A 65 -15.56 -5.85 -0.92
C LYS A 65 -14.03 -5.88 -0.84
N ARG A 66 -13.40 -4.70 -0.78
CA ARG A 66 -11.95 -4.56 -0.59
C ARG A 66 -11.50 -5.06 0.77
N ARG A 67 -12.24 -4.72 1.83
CA ARG A 67 -12.00 -5.19 3.20
C ARG A 67 -12.02 -6.71 3.25
N ALA A 68 -13.06 -7.35 2.71
CA ALA A 68 -13.16 -8.80 2.67
C ALA A 68 -11.96 -9.44 1.97
N ASN A 69 -11.40 -8.78 0.95
CA ASN A 69 -10.24 -9.25 0.17
C ASN A 69 -8.92 -8.58 0.58
N THR A 70 -8.78 -8.12 1.82
CA THR A 70 -7.52 -7.61 2.35
C THR A 70 -6.82 -8.71 3.17
N TYR A 71 -5.52 -8.85 2.95
CA TYR A 71 -4.68 -9.89 3.53
C TYR A 71 -3.59 -9.27 4.39
N THR A 72 -3.31 -9.90 5.52
CA THR A 72 -2.10 -9.67 6.32
C THR A 72 -1.06 -10.70 5.90
N VAL A 73 0.09 -10.23 5.45
CA VAL A 73 1.23 -11.05 5.05
C VAL A 73 2.38 -10.77 6.01
N ALA A 74 2.84 -11.81 6.72
CA ALA A 74 4.06 -11.76 7.49
C ALA A 74 5.19 -12.44 6.70
N LEU A 75 6.25 -11.69 6.46
CA LEU A 75 7.46 -12.12 5.76
C LEU A 75 8.64 -12.03 6.72
N PHE A 76 9.67 -12.84 6.51
CA PHE A 76 10.92 -12.75 7.25
C PHE A 76 12.13 -13.07 6.38
N HIS A 77 13.30 -12.58 6.79
CA HIS A 77 14.58 -12.97 6.22
C HIS A 77 15.66 -12.91 7.29
N ARG A 78 16.84 -13.48 7.01
CA ARG A 78 18.01 -13.31 7.87
C ARG A 78 18.82 -12.09 7.44
N SER A 79 19.27 -11.30 8.41
CA SER A 79 20.16 -10.15 8.23
C SER A 79 21.11 -10.06 9.41
N ALA A 80 22.42 -10.00 9.15
CA ALA A 80 23.46 -9.95 10.19
C ALA A 80 23.30 -11.02 11.30
N GLY A 81 22.90 -12.24 10.94
CA GLY A 81 22.71 -13.34 11.89
C GLY A 81 21.39 -13.34 12.67
N MET A 82 20.55 -12.31 12.51
CA MET A 82 19.26 -12.17 13.18
C MET A 82 18.09 -12.33 12.21
N PHE A 83 16.92 -12.71 12.71
CA PHE A 83 15.68 -12.71 11.93
C PHE A 83 15.05 -11.31 11.90
N CYS A 84 14.80 -10.80 10.69
CA CYS A 84 14.05 -9.56 10.49
C CYS A 84 12.65 -9.90 9.97
N TYR A 85 11.61 -9.42 10.67
CA TYR A 85 10.22 -9.65 10.33
C TYR A 85 9.57 -8.42 9.70
N HIS A 86 8.68 -8.64 8.75
CA HIS A 86 7.94 -7.60 8.04
C HIS A 86 6.48 -8.00 7.87
N VAL A 87 5.57 -7.18 8.40
CA VAL A 87 4.13 -7.39 8.25
C VAL A 87 3.56 -6.35 7.29
N ARG A 88 2.73 -6.78 6.34
CA ARG A 88 2.06 -5.91 5.37
C ARG A 88 0.60 -6.29 5.23
N GLU A 89 -0.26 -5.27 5.28
CA GLU A 89 -1.61 -5.38 4.76
C GLU A 89 -1.62 -5.12 3.25
N VAL A 90 -2.32 -5.98 2.52
CA VAL A 90 -2.40 -5.94 1.06
C VAL A 90 -3.83 -6.24 0.63
N THR A 91 -4.40 -5.32 -0.15
CA THR A 91 -5.62 -5.56 -0.94
C THR A 91 -5.18 -5.85 -2.38
N PRO A 92 -4.99 -7.13 -2.78
CA PRO A 92 -4.57 -7.45 -4.14
C PRO A 92 -5.60 -6.99 -5.16
N ARG A 93 -5.13 -6.43 -6.27
CA ARG A 93 -6.00 -6.13 -7.41
C ARG A 93 -6.32 -7.43 -8.13
N LEU A 94 -7.52 -7.94 -7.89
CA LEU A 94 -8.01 -9.14 -8.57
C LEU A 94 -8.38 -8.76 -10.00
N SER A 95 -7.63 -9.26 -10.99
CA SER A 95 -8.07 -9.24 -12.39
C SER A 95 -9.25 -10.20 -12.55
N GLY A 96 -10.17 -9.92 -13.48
CA GLY A 96 -11.34 -10.77 -13.74
C GLY A 96 -11.02 -12.20 -14.22
N SER A 97 -9.74 -12.49 -14.52
CA SER A 97 -9.25 -13.85 -14.75
C SER A 97 -9.01 -14.56 -13.42
N ASN A 98 -9.87 -15.54 -13.12
CA ASN A 98 -9.84 -16.39 -11.90
C ASN A 98 -8.59 -17.30 -11.75
N LEU A 99 -7.48 -17.01 -12.42
CA LEU A 99 -6.34 -17.93 -12.53
C LEU A 99 -5.29 -17.75 -11.43
N VAL A 100 -5.31 -16.65 -10.66
CA VAL A 100 -4.31 -16.40 -9.61
C VAL A 100 -4.99 -16.38 -8.25
N ASP A 101 -4.51 -17.25 -7.35
CA ASP A 101 -4.93 -17.24 -5.94
C ASP A 101 -4.67 -15.86 -5.31
N PRO A 102 -5.70 -15.19 -4.77
CA PRO A 102 -5.57 -13.91 -4.08
C PRO A 102 -4.53 -13.89 -2.96
N ALA A 103 -4.37 -14.99 -2.22
CA ALA A 103 -3.39 -15.07 -1.14
C ALA A 103 -1.96 -15.04 -1.70
N ARG A 104 -1.70 -15.83 -2.75
CA ARG A 104 -0.43 -15.79 -3.48
C ARG A 104 -0.14 -14.41 -4.08
N LEU A 105 -1.15 -13.74 -4.65
CA LEU A 105 -0.97 -12.39 -5.18
C LEU A 105 -0.64 -11.38 -4.06
N ALA A 106 -1.30 -11.49 -2.91
CA ALA A 106 -1.01 -10.66 -1.75
C ALA A 106 0.44 -10.83 -1.26
N GLU A 107 0.93 -12.08 -1.21
CA GLU A 107 2.31 -12.40 -0.86
C GLU A 107 3.32 -11.73 -1.80
N LEU A 108 3.12 -11.86 -3.12
CA LEU A 108 4.01 -11.25 -4.13
C LEU A 108 4.05 -9.72 -4.01
N VAL A 109 2.88 -9.10 -3.83
CA VAL A 109 2.78 -7.65 -3.62
C VAL A 109 3.45 -7.23 -2.31
N ALA A 110 3.27 -7.99 -1.22
CA ALA A 110 3.92 -7.72 0.05
C ALA A 110 5.45 -7.81 -0.08
N ALA A 111 5.98 -8.85 -0.70
CA ALA A 111 7.41 -9.04 -0.92
C ALA A 111 8.01 -7.89 -1.75
N ALA A 112 7.37 -7.53 -2.87
CA ALA A 112 7.79 -6.39 -3.68
C ALA A 112 7.77 -5.06 -2.90
N ARG A 113 6.74 -4.82 -2.08
CA ARG A 113 6.64 -3.64 -1.21
C ARG A 113 7.73 -3.63 -0.14
N VAL A 114 8.07 -4.77 0.45
CA VAL A 114 9.15 -4.91 1.43
C VAL A 114 10.50 -4.65 0.77
N GLN A 115 10.83 -5.32 -0.34
CA GLN A 115 12.07 -5.07 -1.09
C GLN A 115 12.24 -3.60 -1.41
N ARG A 116 11.24 -2.97 -2.04
CA ARG A 116 11.31 -1.55 -2.42
C ARG A 116 11.58 -0.61 -1.25
N LYS A 117 11.04 -0.92 -0.06
CA LYS A 117 11.13 -0.03 1.12
C LYS A 117 12.27 -0.37 2.09
N ARG A 118 12.78 -1.61 2.06
CA ARG A 118 13.64 -2.14 3.13
C ARG A 118 14.95 -2.74 2.61
N ARG A 119 15.16 -2.84 1.29
CA ARG A 119 16.43 -3.31 0.72
C ARG A 119 17.63 -2.53 1.26
N GLU A 120 17.56 -1.21 1.27
CA GLU A 120 18.65 -0.35 1.78
C GLU A 120 18.77 -0.34 3.31
N VAL A 121 17.72 -0.77 4.02
CA VAL A 121 17.66 -0.70 5.50
C VAL A 121 18.11 -2.01 6.14
N CYS A 122 17.66 -3.16 5.62
CA CYS A 122 17.97 -4.46 6.19
C CYS A 122 18.45 -5.49 5.16
N GLY A 123 18.51 -5.15 3.87
CA GLY A 123 18.92 -6.08 2.81
C GLY A 123 17.80 -6.99 2.30
N ALA A 124 16.53 -6.72 2.66
CA ALA A 124 15.41 -7.52 2.21
C ALA A 124 15.24 -7.48 0.68
N THR A 125 15.18 -8.64 0.03
CA THR A 125 14.89 -8.83 -1.39
C THR A 125 13.85 -9.93 -1.57
N VAL A 126 13.19 -9.98 -2.73
CA VAL A 126 12.19 -11.01 -3.04
C VAL A 126 12.82 -12.41 -2.98
N GLU A 127 14.11 -12.54 -3.29
CA GLU A 127 14.84 -13.81 -3.28
C GLU A 127 15.16 -14.29 -1.86
N ASN A 128 15.30 -13.40 -0.88
CA ASN A 128 15.66 -13.77 0.51
C ASN A 128 14.50 -13.68 1.50
N LEU A 129 13.34 -13.15 1.09
CA LEU A 129 12.14 -13.11 1.89
C LEU A 129 11.41 -14.46 1.83
N ALA A 130 11.17 -15.04 3.00
CA ALA A 130 10.31 -16.19 3.18
C ALA A 130 8.97 -15.75 3.79
N THR A 131 7.89 -16.40 3.36
CA THR A 131 6.56 -16.17 3.89
C THR A 131 6.36 -16.98 5.16
N TYR A 132 6.02 -16.28 6.25
CA TYR A 132 5.66 -16.89 7.51
C TYR A 132 4.15 -17.19 7.56
N THR A 133 3.32 -16.18 7.30
CA THR A 133 1.86 -16.34 7.27
C THR A 133 1.22 -15.44 6.22
N VAL A 134 0.12 -15.93 5.64
CA VAL A 134 -0.80 -15.15 4.81
C VAL A 134 -2.21 -15.48 5.26
N GLY A 135 -2.99 -14.47 5.63
CA GLY A 135 -4.38 -14.66 6.07
C GLY A 135 -5.22 -13.44 5.74
N ARG A 136 -6.54 -13.62 5.65
CA ARG A 136 -7.46 -12.46 5.53
C ARG A 136 -7.34 -11.62 6.79
N THR A 137 -7.08 -10.33 6.64
CA THR A 137 -6.97 -9.37 7.75
C THR A 137 -8.30 -9.29 8.51
N TYR A 138 -9.40 -9.24 7.75
CA TYR A 138 -10.74 -9.19 8.29
C TYR A 138 -11.43 -10.50 7.93
N ALA A 139 -11.07 -11.56 8.66
CA ALA A 139 -11.84 -12.80 8.57
C ALA A 139 -13.31 -12.47 8.89
N ALA A 140 -14.23 -13.04 8.12
CA ALA A 140 -15.62 -13.10 8.58
C ALA A 140 -15.56 -13.78 9.95
N HIS A 141 -15.89 -13.06 11.02
CA HIS A 141 -16.13 -13.69 12.30
C HIS A 141 -17.02 -14.90 12.01
N ARG A 142 -16.59 -16.08 12.46
CA ARG A 142 -17.49 -17.23 12.55
C ARG A 142 -18.72 -16.75 13.31
N LEU A 143 -19.83 -16.53 12.59
CA LEU A 143 -21.14 -16.21 13.16
C LEU A 143 -21.73 -17.39 13.96
N SER A 144 -20.93 -18.43 14.26
CA SER A 144 -21.37 -19.65 14.93
C SER A 144 -21.28 -19.62 16.46
N ASP A 145 -20.57 -18.65 17.05
CA ASP A 145 -20.20 -18.76 18.48
C ASP A 145 -21.12 -17.96 19.43
N TRP A 146 -22.28 -17.49 18.96
CA TRP A 146 -23.27 -16.74 19.77
C TRP A 146 -24.58 -17.51 20.04
N ARG A 147 -24.53 -18.84 20.10
CA ARG A 147 -25.61 -19.67 20.66
C ARG A 147 -25.04 -20.67 21.67
N THR A 148 -24.93 -20.22 22.91
CA THR A 148 -24.99 -21.05 24.11
C THR A 148 -25.95 -20.38 25.07
#